data_AF-A0A8T1GAX2-F1
#
_entry.id   AF-A0A8T1GAX2-F1
#
_cell.length_a   1.000
_cell.length_b   1.000
_cell.length_c   1.000
_cell.angle_alpha   90.00
_cell.angle_beta   90.00
_cell.angle_gamma   90.00
#
_symmetry.space_group_name_H-M   'P 1'
#
loop_
_entity.id
_entity.type
_entity.pdbx_description
1 polymer ?
#
loop_
_entity_poly.entity_id
_entity_poly.type
_entity_poly.pdbx_seq_one_letter_code
_entity_poly.pdbx_strand_id
1 'polypeptide(L)'
;MNLDSITETLFQSNKLYKKILGASSARDVRINFSALTNKVCGGDRANVKRQVATYATTSPLLAHKLLDLKWEVNKQAPIVMMSSLVETLEQLASSTVPTAQEPKTLVLVMGDRGLTVSNRMVWSRLLAEFVAKQWQIEIFFLGEDAER
;
A
#
# COMPACT_ATOMS: atom_id res chain seq x y z
N MET A 1 2.13 2.02 1.70
CA MET A 1 1.94 1.46 0.34
C MET A 1 3.14 0.60 -0.01
N ASN A 2 2.92 -0.63 -0.46
CA ASN A 2 3.99 -1.50 -0.98
C ASN A 2 3.98 -1.45 -2.52
N LEU A 3 4.93 -0.73 -3.12
CA LEU A 3 4.98 -0.57 -4.57
C LEU A 3 5.38 -1.85 -5.29
N ASP A 4 6.29 -2.66 -4.75
CA ASP A 4 6.70 -3.89 -5.43
C ASP A 4 5.54 -4.85 -5.57
N SER A 5 4.75 -5.01 -4.50
CA SER A 5 3.54 -5.82 -4.52
C SER A 5 2.53 -5.34 -5.57
N ILE A 6 2.30 -4.02 -5.67
CA ILE A 6 1.37 -3.46 -6.65
C ILE A 6 1.91 -3.69 -8.07
N THR A 7 3.17 -3.39 -8.29
CA THR A 7 3.79 -3.47 -9.61
C THR A 7 3.88 -4.92 -10.08
N GLU A 8 4.20 -5.85 -9.18
CA GLU A 8 4.18 -7.28 -9.43
C GLU A 8 2.79 -7.77 -9.84
N THR A 9 1.74 -7.43 -9.08
CA THR A 9 0.36 -7.81 -9.41
C THR A 9 -0.04 -7.29 -10.79
N LEU A 10 0.29 -6.04 -11.12
CA LEU A 10 -0.05 -5.45 -12.41
C LEU A 10 0.67 -6.14 -13.57
N PHE A 11 1.97 -6.43 -13.43
CA PHE A 11 2.75 -7.05 -14.48
C PHE A 11 2.49 -8.55 -14.64
N GLN A 12 2.14 -9.25 -13.56
CA GLN A 12 1.86 -10.69 -13.59
C GLN A 12 0.39 -11.02 -13.89
N SER A 13 -0.50 -10.03 -13.91
CA SER A 13 -1.92 -10.29 -14.18
C SER A 13 -2.17 -10.60 -15.65
N ASN A 14 -2.90 -11.70 -15.88
CA ASN A 14 -3.33 -12.12 -17.21
C ASN A 14 -4.73 -11.58 -17.59
N LYS A 15 -5.43 -10.92 -16.65
CA LYS A 15 -6.79 -10.42 -16.86
C LYS A 15 -6.94 -8.91 -16.68
N LEU A 16 -6.11 -8.24 -15.88
CA LEU A 16 -6.27 -6.81 -15.57
C LEU A 16 -6.22 -5.94 -16.82
N TYR A 17 -5.28 -6.20 -17.75
CA TYR A 17 -5.20 -5.41 -18.98
C TYR A 17 -6.45 -5.56 -19.86
N LYS A 18 -7.13 -6.71 -19.82
CA LYS A 18 -8.38 -6.93 -20.58
C LYS A 18 -9.54 -6.06 -20.09
N LYS A 19 -9.45 -5.53 -18.86
CA LYS A 19 -10.42 -4.56 -18.32
C LYS A 19 -10.14 -3.12 -18.79
N ILE A 20 -9.01 -2.86 -19.46
CA ILE A 20 -8.60 -1.53 -19.92
C ILE A 20 -8.77 -1.45 -21.44
N LEU A 21 -9.66 -0.56 -21.89
CA LEU A 21 -9.87 -0.34 -23.31
C LEU A 21 -8.56 0.06 -24.01
N GLY A 22 -8.22 -0.66 -25.08
CA GLY A 22 -7.01 -0.40 -25.87
C GLY A 22 -5.72 -1.05 -25.35
N ALA A 23 -5.75 -1.71 -24.19
CA ALA A 23 -4.60 -2.48 -23.71
C ALA A 23 -4.54 -3.86 -24.40
N SER A 24 -3.38 -4.20 -24.93
CA SER A 24 -3.07 -5.48 -25.58
C SER A 24 -2.30 -6.45 -24.69
N SER A 25 -1.64 -5.92 -23.65
CA SER A 25 -0.87 -6.69 -22.68
C SER A 25 -0.80 -6.00 -21.32
N ALA A 26 -0.34 -6.72 -20.30
CA ALA A 26 -0.08 -6.16 -18.96
C ALA A 26 0.89 -4.96 -18.97
N ARG A 27 1.75 -4.84 -19.99
CA ARG A 27 2.68 -3.70 -20.13
C ARG A 27 1.99 -2.39 -20.49
N ASP A 28 0.78 -2.46 -21.04
CA ASP A 28 -0.02 -1.27 -21.39
C ASP A 28 -0.72 -0.69 -20.15
N VAL A 29 -0.75 -1.44 -19.05
CA VAL A 29 -1.36 -1.01 -17.79
C VAL A 29 -0.38 -0.09 -17.06
N ARG A 30 -0.85 1.10 -16.68
CA ARG A 30 -0.10 2.08 -15.90
C ARG A 30 -0.87 2.48 -14.65
N ILE A 31 -0.16 2.69 -13.55
CA ILE A 31 -0.75 3.23 -12.33
C ILE A 31 -0.94 4.73 -12.49
N ASN A 32 -2.18 5.20 -12.29
CA ASN A 32 -2.45 6.61 -12.08
C ASN A 32 -2.25 6.95 -10.59
N PHE A 33 -1.02 7.33 -10.21
CA PHE A 33 -0.69 7.62 -8.82
C PHE A 33 -1.48 8.80 -8.23
N SER A 34 -1.86 9.78 -9.05
CA SER A 34 -2.70 10.91 -8.60
C SER A 34 -4.10 10.43 -8.23
N ALA A 35 -4.72 9.63 -9.10
CA ALA A 35 -6.04 9.06 -8.82
C ALA A 35 -6.00 8.11 -7.62
N LEU A 36 -4.96 7.27 -7.51
CA LEU A 36 -4.76 6.39 -6.37
C LEU A 36 -4.61 7.19 -5.07
N THR A 37 -3.74 8.21 -5.06
CA THR A 37 -3.53 9.08 -3.90
C THR A 37 -4.83 9.76 -3.49
N ASN A 38 -5.58 10.35 -4.42
CA ASN A 38 -6.86 10.99 -4.11
C ASN A 38 -7.89 10.01 -3.54
N LYS A 39 -7.88 8.75 -4.01
CA LYS A 39 -8.77 7.71 -3.49
C LYS A 39 -8.41 7.31 -2.05
N VAL A 40 -7.13 7.11 -1.75
CA VAL A 40 -6.68 6.56 -0.46
C VAL A 40 -6.42 7.61 0.62
N CYS A 41 -6.09 8.83 0.22
CA CYS A 41 -5.89 9.97 1.12
C CYS A 41 -7.18 10.77 1.33
N GLY A 42 -8.26 10.43 0.62
CA GLY A 42 -9.51 11.17 0.63
C GLY A 42 -9.41 12.54 -0.05
N GLY A 43 -10.57 13.22 -0.14
CA GLY A 43 -10.65 14.58 -0.70
C GLY A 43 -10.03 15.65 0.19
N ASP A 44 -9.99 15.42 1.51
CA ASP A 44 -9.38 16.34 2.48
C ASP A 44 -8.02 15.84 2.95
N ARG A 45 -6.98 16.33 2.26
CA ARG A 45 -5.58 16.01 2.57
C ARG A 45 -5.11 16.52 3.93
N ALA A 46 -5.84 17.44 4.59
CA ALA A 46 -5.45 17.95 5.90
C ALA A 46 -5.52 16.88 7.01
N ASN A 47 -6.31 15.82 6.79
CA ASN A 47 -6.47 14.72 7.74
C ASN A 47 -5.40 13.63 7.59
N VAL A 48 -4.59 13.68 6.53
CA VAL A 48 -3.51 12.71 6.30
C VAL A 48 -2.31 13.08 7.16
N LYS A 49 -2.11 12.35 8.25
CA LYS A 49 -0.95 12.55 9.14
C LYS A 49 0.35 12.03 8.55
N ARG A 50 0.29 10.92 7.82
CA ARG A 50 1.46 10.31 7.19
C ARG A 50 1.06 9.46 5.99
N GLN A 51 1.83 9.53 4.92
CA GLN A 51 1.66 8.72 3.70
C GLN A 51 3.02 8.17 3.28
N VAL A 52 3.22 6.87 3.46
CA VAL A 52 4.51 6.19 3.22
C VAL A 52 4.37 5.17 2.11
N ALA A 53 5.29 5.19 1.15
CA ALA A 53 5.44 4.19 0.12
C ALA A 53 6.83 3.55 0.22
N THR A 54 6.87 2.23 0.04
CA THR A 54 8.11 1.47 0.09
C THR A 54 8.31 0.67 -1.18
N TYR A 55 9.57 0.51 -1.61
CA TYR A 55 9.93 -0.26 -2.79
C TYR A 55 11.35 -0.82 -2.72
N ALA A 56 11.61 -1.92 -3.41
CA ALA A 56 12.90 -2.58 -3.51
C ALA A 56 13.29 -2.86 -4.97
N THR A 57 12.36 -3.40 -5.77
CA THR A 57 12.60 -3.79 -7.16
C THR A 57 11.91 -2.87 -8.17
N THR A 58 10.87 -2.15 -7.74
CA THR A 58 10.18 -1.15 -8.56
C THR A 58 11.17 -0.09 -9.03
N SER A 59 11.03 0.36 -10.28
CA SER A 59 11.89 1.41 -10.83
C SER A 59 11.86 2.67 -9.96
N PRO A 60 13.01 3.24 -9.56
CA PRO A 60 13.05 4.49 -8.82
C PRO A 60 12.27 5.59 -9.54
N LEU A 61 12.33 5.68 -10.87
CA LEU A 61 11.61 6.71 -11.63
C LEU A 61 10.09 6.65 -11.42
N LEU A 62 9.53 5.45 -11.22
CA LEU A 62 8.12 5.29 -10.88
C LEU A 62 7.84 5.68 -9.42
N ALA A 63 8.70 5.26 -8.50
CA ALA A 63 8.56 5.57 -7.09
C ALA A 63 8.66 7.09 -6.81
N HIS A 64 9.56 7.81 -7.49
CA HIS A 64 9.76 9.25 -7.30
C HIS A 64 8.53 10.08 -7.69
N LYS A 65 7.63 9.58 -8.56
CA LYS A 65 6.36 10.26 -8.88
C LYS A 65 5.46 10.45 -7.65
N LEU A 66 5.64 9.64 -6.61
CA LEU A 66 4.90 9.78 -5.37
C LEU A 66 5.41 10.93 -4.50
N LEU A 67 6.65 11.39 -4.69
CA LEU A 67 7.19 12.56 -3.98
C LEU A 67 6.41 13.83 -4.36
N ASP A 68 6.07 13.98 -5.63
CA ASP A 68 5.24 15.09 -6.14
C ASP A 68 3.84 15.08 -5.48
N LEU A 69 3.40 13.91 -5.04
CA LEU A 69 2.13 13.66 -4.37
C LEU A 69 2.26 13.64 -2.84
N LYS A 70 3.39 14.13 -2.30
CA LYS A 70 3.70 14.27 -0.86
C LYS A 70 3.89 12.97 -0.09
N TRP A 71 4.14 11.85 -0.77
CA TRP A 71 4.49 10.60 -0.11
C TRP A 71 5.95 10.63 0.36
N GLU A 72 6.19 10.07 1.54
CA GLU A 72 7.51 9.61 1.94
C GLU A 72 7.82 8.32 1.16
N VAL A 73 8.94 8.28 0.43
CA VAL A 73 9.29 7.15 -0.44
C VAL A 73 10.57 6.50 0.05
N ASN A 74 10.46 5.29 0.58
CA ASN A 74 11.57 4.56 1.20
C ASN A 74 12.00 3.39 0.33
N LYS A 75 13.26 3.44 -0.15
CA LYS A 75 13.89 2.32 -0.84
C LYS A 75 14.36 1.28 0.17
N GLN A 76 14.01 0.02 -0.05
CA GLN A 76 14.42 -1.13 0.76
C GLN A 76 15.45 -1.98 0.00
N ALA A 77 16.22 -2.77 0.74
CA ALA A 77 17.01 -3.82 0.12
C ALA A 77 16.09 -4.96 -0.35
N PRO A 78 16.39 -5.64 -1.48
CA PRO A 78 15.54 -6.71 -2.01
C PRO A 78 15.41 -7.96 -1.13
N ILE A 79 16.33 -8.14 -0.16
CA ILE A 79 16.50 -9.36 0.63
C ILE A 79 16.36 -9.06 2.14
N VAL A 80 15.44 -8.18 2.53
CA VAL A 80 15.17 -7.97 3.96
C VAL A 80 14.09 -8.96 4.41
N MET A 81 14.37 -9.69 5.49
CA MET A 81 13.43 -10.63 6.12
C MET A 81 12.15 -9.95 6.64
N MET A 82 12.20 -8.64 6.90
CA MET A 82 11.05 -7.80 7.20
C MET A 82 11.08 -6.56 6.32
N SER A 83 9.99 -6.31 5.57
CA SER A 83 9.90 -5.08 4.79
C SER A 83 9.89 -3.88 5.75
N SER A 84 10.59 -2.78 5.42
CA SER A 84 10.58 -1.54 6.24
C SER A 84 9.17 -0.96 6.45
N LEU A 85 8.20 -1.39 5.63
CA LEU A 85 6.78 -1.09 5.86
C LEU A 85 6.27 -1.72 7.17
N VAL A 86 6.66 -2.97 7.47
CA VAL A 86 6.26 -3.63 8.72
C VAL A 86 6.91 -2.93 9.92
N GLU A 87 8.21 -2.62 9.84
CA GLU A 87 8.90 -1.85 10.91
C GLU A 87 8.24 -0.49 11.15
N THR A 88 7.88 0.21 10.07
CA THR A 88 7.16 1.49 10.16
C THR A 88 5.82 1.33 10.88
N LEU A 89 5.10 0.24 10.60
CA LEU A 89 3.81 -0.05 11.23
C LEU A 89 3.97 -0.50 12.68
N GLU A 90 4.99 -1.27 13.03
CA GLU A 90 5.29 -1.65 14.41
C GLU A 90 5.64 -0.43 15.27
N GLN A 91 6.44 0.50 14.73
CA GLN A 91 6.73 1.77 15.38
C GLN A 91 5.46 2.62 15.55
N LEU A 92 4.58 2.65 14.55
CA LEU A 92 3.32 3.37 14.62
C LEU A 92 2.38 2.77 15.68
N ALA A 93 2.22 1.44 15.69
CA ALA A 93 1.43 0.73 16.68
C ALA A 93 1.96 0.97 18.10
N SER A 94 3.29 0.95 18.27
CA SER A 94 3.93 1.16 19.57
C SER A 94 3.78 2.58 20.11
N SER A 95 3.85 3.60 19.24
CA SER A 95 3.93 5.00 19.64
C SER A 95 2.58 5.72 19.73
N THR A 96 1.53 5.18 19.13
CA THR A 96 0.26 5.90 18.94
C THR A 96 -0.94 5.09 19.41
N VAL A 97 -1.73 5.68 20.31
CA VAL A 97 -3.01 5.12 20.77
C VAL A 97 -4.13 6.13 20.42
N PRO A 98 -5.06 5.76 19.52
CA PRO A 98 -6.23 6.58 19.20
C PRO A 98 -7.08 6.84 20.45
N THR A 99 -7.75 7.98 20.46
CA THR A 99 -8.77 8.31 21.45
C THR A 99 -10.12 8.44 20.76
N ALA A 100 -11.21 8.37 21.53
CA ALA A 100 -12.56 8.54 20.96
C ALA A 100 -12.74 9.91 20.27
N GLN A 101 -12.01 10.93 20.73
CA GLN A 101 -12.02 12.29 20.16
C GLN A 101 -11.11 12.44 18.94
N GLU A 102 -10.10 11.57 18.81
CA GLU A 102 -9.18 11.55 17.67
C GLU A 102 -9.04 10.13 17.11
N PRO A 103 -10.07 9.61 16.42
CA PRO A 103 -9.98 8.32 15.75
C PRO A 103 -8.83 8.36 14.72
N LYS A 104 -8.13 7.25 14.58
CA LYS A 104 -7.07 7.09 13.58
C LYS A 104 -7.43 5.96 12.62
N THR A 105 -7.15 6.20 11.36
CA THR A 105 -7.36 5.23 10.28
C THR A 105 -6.01 4.84 9.69
N LEU A 106 -5.75 3.55 9.66
CA LEU A 106 -4.64 2.96 8.95
C LEU A 106 -5.12 2.51 7.56
N VAL A 107 -4.57 3.12 6.51
CA VAL A 107 -4.87 2.75 5.13
C VAL A 107 -3.71 1.96 4.53
N LEU A 108 -3.95 0.70 4.18
CA LEU A 108 -3.00 -0.16 3.51
C LEU A 108 -3.31 -0.23 2.02
N VAL A 109 -2.28 -0.06 1.19
CA VAL A 109 -2.39 -0.15 -0.27
C VAL A 109 -1.35 -1.13 -0.78
N MET A 110 -1.84 -2.21 -1.40
CA MET A 110 -1.02 -3.35 -1.82
C MET A 110 -1.61 -4.07 -3.04
N GLY A 111 -0.81 -4.87 -3.71
CA GLY A 111 -1.29 -5.82 -4.72
C GLY A 111 -1.96 -7.05 -4.09
N ASP A 112 -2.72 -7.79 -4.88
CA ASP A 112 -3.39 -9.04 -4.44
C ASP A 112 -2.43 -10.08 -3.84
N ARG A 113 -1.18 -10.09 -4.30
CA ARG A 113 -0.12 -11.01 -3.88
C ARG A 113 0.74 -10.48 -2.74
N GLY A 114 0.46 -9.27 -2.24
CA GLY A 114 1.27 -8.64 -1.19
C GLY A 114 1.25 -9.35 0.16
N LEU A 115 0.23 -10.21 0.40
CA LEU A 115 0.12 -11.07 1.58
C LEU A 115 0.49 -12.51 1.21
N THR A 116 1.76 -12.76 0.91
CA THR A 116 2.26 -14.14 0.78
C THR A 116 2.03 -14.92 2.07
N VAL A 117 1.88 -16.25 1.97
CA VAL A 117 1.63 -17.13 3.13
C VAL A 117 2.69 -16.93 4.22
N SER A 118 3.95 -16.76 3.83
CA SER A 118 5.09 -16.52 4.72
C SER A 118 4.97 -15.25 5.55
N ASN A 119 4.32 -14.21 5.02
CA ASN A 119 4.15 -12.91 5.69
C ASN A 119 2.80 -12.77 6.40
N ARG A 120 1.84 -13.69 6.16
CA ARG A 120 0.48 -13.60 6.70
C ARG A 120 0.47 -13.54 8.23
N MET A 121 1.28 -14.34 8.91
CA MET A 121 1.32 -14.35 10.38
C MET A 121 1.81 -13.02 10.97
N VAL A 122 2.82 -12.41 10.33
CA VAL A 122 3.36 -11.10 10.73
C VAL A 122 2.31 -10.01 10.54
N TRP A 123 1.69 -9.95 9.36
CA TRP A 123 0.62 -9.00 9.07
C TRP A 123 -0.60 -9.20 9.98
N SER A 124 -1.05 -10.44 10.20
CA SER A 124 -2.18 -10.72 11.09
C SER A 124 -1.91 -10.27 12.52
N ARG A 125 -0.70 -10.53 13.04
CA ARG A 125 -0.32 -10.10 14.39
C ARG A 125 -0.30 -8.57 14.50
N LEU A 126 0.31 -7.91 13.51
CA LEU A 126 0.42 -6.45 13.49
C LEU A 126 -0.96 -5.78 13.37
N LEU A 127 -1.80 -6.26 12.44
CA LEU A 127 -3.16 -5.75 12.29
C LEU A 127 -4.01 -5.99 13.54
N ALA A 128 -3.85 -7.13 14.21
CA ALA A 128 -4.52 -7.39 15.48
C ALA A 128 -4.14 -6.36 16.57
N GLU A 129 -2.89 -5.88 16.58
CA GLU A 129 -2.47 -4.83 17.51
C GLU A 129 -3.17 -3.49 17.23
N PHE A 130 -3.28 -3.11 15.95
CA PHE A 130 -4.04 -1.91 15.56
C PHE A 130 -5.52 -2.02 15.93
N VAL A 131 -6.14 -3.17 15.69
CA VAL A 131 -7.54 -3.43 16.10
C VAL A 131 -7.70 -3.35 17.61
N ALA A 132 -6.79 -3.94 18.38
CA ALA A 132 -6.82 -3.89 19.85
C ALA A 132 -6.72 -2.45 20.38
N LYS A 133 -6.03 -1.57 19.65
CA LYS A 133 -5.93 -0.13 19.93
C LYS A 133 -7.05 0.71 19.30
N GLN A 134 -8.11 0.08 18.79
CA GLN A 134 -9.27 0.75 18.17
C GLN A 134 -8.94 1.62 16.95
N TRP A 135 -7.89 1.27 16.19
CA TRP A 135 -7.69 1.87 14.87
C TRP A 135 -8.73 1.35 13.88
N GLN A 136 -9.22 2.24 13.03
CA GLN A 136 -9.91 1.84 11.81
C GLN A 136 -8.87 1.35 10.79
N ILE A 137 -9.14 0.25 10.11
CA ILE A 137 -8.21 -0.30 9.11
C ILE A 137 -8.96 -0.41 7.78
N GLU A 138 -8.41 0.23 6.75
CA GLU A 138 -8.88 0.12 5.38
C GLU A 138 -7.80 -0.52 4.52
N ILE A 139 -8.16 -1.53 3.72
CA ILE A 139 -7.22 -2.24 2.87
C ILE A 139 -7.68 -2.12 1.42
N PHE A 140 -6.83 -1.49 0.59
CA PHE A 140 -7.03 -1.35 -0.84
C PHE A 140 -6.14 -2.32 -1.59
N PHE A 141 -6.76 -3.32 -2.20
CA PHE A 141 -6.10 -4.24 -3.12
C PHE A 141 -6.17 -3.70 -4.54
N LEU A 142 -5.01 -3.64 -5.19
CA LEU A 142 -4.89 -3.38 -6.63
C LEU A 142 -4.64 -4.72 -7.31
N GLY A 143 -5.70 -5.40 -7.76
CA GLY A 143 -5.60 -6.76 -8.31
C GLY A 143 -6.89 -7.30 -8.93
N GLU A 144 -6.86 -8.53 -9.42
CA GLU A 144 -7.97 -9.15 -10.19
C GLU A 144 -9.27 -9.28 -9.39
N ASP A 145 -9.17 -9.44 -8.06
CA ASP A 145 -10.28 -9.70 -7.13
C ASP A 145 -10.71 -8.47 -6.30
N ALA A 146 -10.39 -7.24 -6.73
CA ALA A 146 -10.77 -6.01 -6.01
C ALA A 146 -12.30 -5.69 -5.99
N GLU A 147 -13.15 -6.66 -6.36
CA GLU A 147 -14.61 -6.56 -6.42
C GLU A 147 -15.35 -7.59 -5.55
N ARG A 148 -14.71 -8.11 -4.48
CA ARG A 148 -15.42 -8.93 -3.48
C ARG A 148 -15.50 -8.26 -2.12
#